data_AF-A0A1B6KYW6-F1
#
_entry.id   AF-A0A1B6KYW6-F1
#
_cell.length_a   1.000
_cell.length_b   1.000
_cell.length_c   1.000
_cell.angle_alpha   90.00
_cell.angle_beta   90.00
_cell.angle_gamma   90.00
#
_symmetry.space_group_name_H-M   'P 1'
#
loop_
_entity.id
_entity.type
_entity.pdbx_description
1 polymer ?
#
loop_
_entity_poly.entity_id
_entity_poly.type
_entity_poly.pdbx_seq_one_letter_code
_entity_poly.pdbx_strand_id
1 'polypeptide(L)'
;PCWLIIDFYRVGSQLTPASDDRTVRTTYFALFETHLRSGLAAWGNSSGSNLQRVLIHQKKAIRVMARLGFRDSCRNAFKELRILTVVGLYILETTIYARTSNLERRGNIHHYGTRNAGTYDLPAHRLNIFKKKPSYIGAKFWNMLPAHVTQLDIKSFRRGLMNWLMDRPFYSVQEFLRWKEDYNP
;
A
#
# COMPACT_ATOMS: atom_id res chain seq x y z
N PRO A 1 17.90 -3.09 3.92
CA PRO A 1 17.23 -4.36 3.53
C PRO A 1 17.61 -5.56 4.42
N CYS A 2 18.90 -5.78 4.73
CA CYS A 2 19.34 -6.89 5.57
C CYS A 2 19.02 -6.70 7.07
N TRP A 3 19.09 -5.47 7.58
CA TRP A 3 18.72 -5.16 8.97
C TRP A 3 17.24 -5.42 9.29
N LEU A 4 16.33 -5.07 8.37
CA LEU A 4 14.90 -5.38 8.48
C LEU A 4 14.64 -6.89 8.65
N ILE A 5 15.41 -7.74 7.96
CA ILE A 5 15.22 -9.20 8.00
C ILE A 5 15.59 -9.80 9.37
N ILE A 6 16.61 -9.25 10.03
CA ILE A 6 17.07 -9.71 11.35
C ILE A 6 16.05 -9.34 12.43
N ASP A 7 15.52 -8.12 12.41
CA ASP A 7 14.44 -7.73 13.32
C ASP A 7 13.14 -8.50 13.05
N PHE A 8 12.82 -8.79 11.78
CA PHE A 8 11.63 -9.59 11.44
C PHE A 8 11.68 -11.03 11.97
N TYR A 9 12.85 -11.67 12.01
CA TYR A 9 12.99 -13.00 12.61
C TYR A 9 12.79 -12.98 14.12
N ARG A 10 13.24 -11.92 14.79
CA ARG A 10 13.16 -11.75 16.25
C ARG A 10 11.77 -11.31 16.74
N VAL A 11 11.01 -10.58 15.91
CA VAL A 11 9.64 -10.16 16.22
C VAL A 11 8.66 -11.34 16.12
N GLY A 12 8.86 -12.25 15.15
CA GLY A 12 8.00 -13.43 14.98
C GLY A 12 7.97 -14.37 16.19
N SER A 13 9.07 -14.48 16.95
CA SER A 13 9.14 -15.30 18.16
C SER A 13 8.47 -14.66 19.39
N GLN A 14 8.19 -13.35 19.36
CA GLN A 14 7.50 -12.63 20.45
C GLN A 14 5.98 -12.55 20.27
N LEU A 15 5.48 -12.85 19.06
CA LEU A 15 4.04 -13.01 18.79
C LEU A 15 3.60 -14.39 19.29
N THR A 16 3.49 -14.54 20.61
CA THR A 16 3.07 -15.80 21.23
C THR A 16 1.60 -16.11 20.92
N PRO A 17 1.25 -17.37 20.59
CA PRO A 17 -0.14 -17.78 20.32
C PRO A 17 -1.11 -17.67 21.51
N ALA A 18 -0.60 -17.36 22.70
CA ALA A 18 -1.33 -17.31 23.97
C ALA A 18 -1.90 -15.92 24.32
N SER A 19 -1.61 -14.90 23.51
CA SER A 19 -2.07 -13.53 23.73
C SER A 19 -3.41 -13.26 23.01
N ASP A 20 -4.27 -12.41 23.57
CA ASP A 20 -5.51 -11.92 22.93
C ASP A 20 -5.24 -11.31 21.54
N ASP A 21 -6.19 -11.46 20.60
CA ASP A 21 -6.07 -10.99 19.21
C ASP A 21 -5.74 -9.50 19.13
N ARG A 22 -6.24 -8.68 20.07
CA ARG A 22 -5.94 -7.25 20.12
C ARG A 22 -4.48 -6.98 20.49
N THR A 23 -3.94 -7.78 21.40
CA THR A 23 -2.53 -7.68 21.83
C THR A 23 -1.61 -8.06 20.69
N VAL A 24 -1.87 -9.20 20.03
CA VAL A 24 -1.07 -9.65 18.88
C VAL A 24 -1.07 -8.62 17.77
N ARG A 25 -2.25 -8.06 17.46
CA ARG A 25 -2.40 -6.99 16.46
C ARG A 25 -1.68 -5.69 16.86
N THR A 26 -1.73 -5.30 18.13
CA THR A 26 -1.04 -4.10 18.63
C THR A 26 0.47 -4.26 18.55
N THR A 27 1.00 -5.41 18.96
CA THR A 27 2.42 -5.76 18.85
C THR A 27 2.88 -5.75 17.40
N TYR A 28 2.06 -6.27 16.47
CA TYR A 28 2.34 -6.19 15.04
C TYR A 28 2.48 -4.72 14.58
N PHE A 29 1.55 -3.83 14.94
CA PHE A 29 1.65 -2.43 14.54
C PHE A 29 2.88 -1.74 15.14
N ALA A 30 3.16 -1.96 16.42
CA ALA A 30 4.27 -1.34 17.13
C ALA A 30 5.63 -1.75 16.54
N LEU A 31 5.82 -3.05 16.30
CA LEU A 31 7.11 -3.61 15.88
C LEU A 31 7.22 -3.71 14.35
N PHE A 32 6.23 -4.32 13.68
CA PHE A 32 6.33 -4.60 12.25
C PHE A 32 6.03 -3.36 11.41
N GLU A 33 4.88 -2.71 11.64
CA GLU A 33 4.42 -1.64 10.76
C GLU A 33 5.25 -0.35 10.88
N THR A 34 5.73 -0.01 12.09
CA THR A 34 6.65 1.11 12.29
C THR A 34 7.90 0.96 11.42
N HIS A 35 8.54 -0.22 11.43
CA HIS A 35 9.71 -0.48 10.59
C HIS A 35 9.39 -0.50 9.09
N LEU A 36 8.22 -1.02 8.71
CA LEU A 36 7.77 -0.96 7.31
C LEU A 36 7.68 0.48 6.81
N ARG A 37 7.02 1.36 7.57
CA ARG A 37 6.81 2.77 7.17
C ARG A 37 8.14 3.52 7.08
N SER A 38 9.03 3.34 8.05
CA SER A 38 10.38 3.91 8.01
C SER A 38 11.20 3.39 6.82
N GLY A 39 11.11 2.08 6.54
CA GLY A 39 11.76 1.48 5.38
C GLY A 39 11.20 1.98 4.05
N LEU A 40 9.89 2.20 3.97
CA LEU A 40 9.23 2.64 2.76
C LEU A 40 9.70 4.03 2.30
N ALA A 41 9.93 4.94 3.24
CA ALA A 41 10.52 6.25 2.95
C ALA A 41 11.94 6.13 2.35
N ALA A 42 12.72 5.13 2.77
CA ALA A 42 14.08 4.91 2.32
C ALA A 42 14.20 4.12 1.00
N TRP A 43 13.38 3.10 0.78
CA TRP A 43 13.53 2.18 -0.37
C TRP A 43 12.22 1.80 -1.09
N GLY A 44 11.07 2.31 -0.66
CA GLY A 44 9.75 1.93 -1.20
C GLY A 44 9.64 2.13 -2.72
N ASN A 45 10.42 3.06 -3.27
CA ASN A 45 10.45 3.39 -4.68
C ASN A 45 11.52 2.62 -5.50
N SER A 46 12.39 1.85 -4.84
CA SER A 46 13.64 1.37 -5.46
C SER A 46 13.54 0.05 -6.21
N SER A 47 12.55 -0.82 -5.94
CA SER A 47 12.22 -1.96 -6.82
C SER A 47 11.02 -2.76 -6.31
N GLY A 48 10.19 -3.27 -7.23
CA GLY A 48 9.13 -4.24 -6.91
C GLY A 48 9.66 -5.51 -6.21
N SER A 49 10.92 -5.88 -6.45
CA SER A 49 11.57 -7.00 -5.76
C SER A 49 11.73 -6.79 -4.26
N ASN A 50 11.99 -5.56 -3.80
CA ASN A 50 12.07 -5.26 -2.37
C ASN A 50 10.70 -5.40 -1.70
N LEU A 51 9.63 -4.90 -2.33
CA LEU A 51 8.26 -5.08 -1.85
C LEU A 51 7.90 -6.56 -1.73
N GLN A 52 8.28 -7.40 -2.71
CA GLN A 52 8.06 -8.84 -2.65
C GLN A 52 8.80 -9.51 -1.50
N ARG A 53 10.08 -9.19 -1.31
CA ARG A 53 10.87 -9.75 -0.19
C ARG A 53 10.24 -9.42 1.16
N VAL A 54 9.81 -8.18 1.34
CA VAL A 54 9.17 -7.75 2.59
C VAL A 54 7.78 -8.38 2.76
N LEU A 55 7.01 -8.49 1.68
CA LEU A 55 5.71 -9.17 1.70
C LEU A 55 5.84 -10.63 2.13
N ILE A 56 6.89 -11.35 1.70
CA ILE A 56 7.14 -12.72 2.14
C ILE A 56 7.30 -12.79 3.66
N HIS A 57 8.08 -11.88 4.26
CA HIS A 57 8.27 -11.84 5.71
C HIS A 57 6.99 -11.43 6.43
N GLN A 58 6.25 -10.47 5.88
CA GLN A 58 4.95 -10.06 6.39
C GLN A 58 3.96 -11.23 6.40
N LYS A 59 3.88 -12.01 5.31
CA LYS A 59 3.02 -13.19 5.23
C LYS A 59 3.41 -14.26 6.26
N LYS A 60 4.70 -14.44 6.56
CA LYS A 60 5.14 -15.34 7.65
C LYS A 60 4.58 -14.90 9.01
N ALA A 61 4.67 -13.60 9.34
CA ALA A 61 4.10 -13.06 10.58
C ALA A 61 2.58 -13.24 10.63
N ILE A 62 1.86 -12.84 9.57
CA ILE A 62 0.40 -12.98 9.48
C ILE A 62 -0.05 -14.43 9.60
N ARG A 63 0.71 -15.36 9.00
CA ARG A 63 0.44 -16.79 9.07
C ARG A 63 0.53 -17.34 10.50
N VAL A 64 1.50 -16.87 11.30
CA VAL A 64 1.60 -17.22 12.72
C VAL A 64 0.41 -16.61 13.49
N MET A 65 0.13 -15.32 13.27
CA MET A 65 -0.96 -14.61 13.94
C MET A 65 -2.34 -15.25 13.69
N ALA A 66 -2.61 -15.62 12.43
CA ALA A 66 -3.88 -16.21 12.01
C ALA A 66 -3.91 -17.74 12.07
N ARG A 67 -2.87 -18.38 12.65
CA ARG A 67 -2.75 -19.85 12.79
C ARG A 67 -3.00 -20.64 11.50
N LEU A 68 -2.54 -20.09 10.37
CA LEU A 68 -2.71 -20.71 9.06
C LEU A 68 -1.69 -21.86 8.88
N GLY A 69 -2.05 -22.92 8.12
CA GLY A 69 -1.18 -24.06 7.74
C GLY A 69 -0.53 -23.89 6.36
N PHE A 70 0.73 -24.32 6.15
CA PHE A 70 1.73 -23.73 5.21
C PHE A 70 1.25 -23.27 3.80
N ARG A 71 0.25 -23.95 3.23
CA ARG A 71 -0.29 -23.67 1.89
C ARG A 71 -1.45 -22.67 1.85
N ASP A 72 -2.08 -22.39 2.98
CA ASP A 72 -3.21 -21.46 3.07
C ASP A 72 -2.85 -20.04 2.59
N SER A 73 -3.83 -19.39 1.95
CA SER A 73 -3.69 -18.00 1.52
C SER A 73 -3.80 -17.05 2.72
N CYS A 74 -2.86 -16.11 2.83
CA CYS A 74 -2.91 -15.07 3.87
C CYS A 74 -3.87 -13.92 3.51
N ARG A 75 -4.51 -13.91 2.32
CA ARG A 75 -5.32 -12.77 1.87
C ARG A 75 -6.51 -12.51 2.79
N ASN A 76 -7.26 -13.53 3.18
CA ASN A 76 -8.38 -13.35 4.11
C ASN A 76 -7.90 -12.91 5.49
N ALA A 77 -6.81 -13.49 5.99
CA ALA A 77 -6.19 -13.08 7.25
C ALA A 77 -5.77 -11.59 7.26
N PHE A 78 -5.24 -11.04 6.16
CA PHE A 78 -4.98 -9.60 6.07
C PHE A 78 -6.25 -8.75 6.25
N LYS A 79 -7.38 -9.18 5.66
CA LYS A 79 -8.66 -8.47 5.77
C LYS A 79 -9.22 -8.56 7.18
N GLU A 80 -9.27 -9.76 7.74
CA GLU A 80 -9.80 -10.07 9.07
C GLU A 80 -9.02 -9.35 10.17
N LEU A 81 -7.68 -9.42 10.11
CA LEU A 81 -6.80 -8.70 11.03
C LEU A 81 -6.75 -7.19 10.77
N ARG A 82 -7.35 -6.72 9.66
CA ARG A 82 -7.35 -5.31 9.24
C ARG A 82 -5.93 -4.75 9.21
N ILE A 83 -5.05 -5.47 8.51
CA ILE A 83 -3.64 -5.14 8.30
C ILE A 83 -3.40 -4.91 6.81
N LEU A 84 -2.73 -3.81 6.46
CA LEU A 84 -2.33 -3.55 5.08
C LEU A 84 -1.11 -4.39 4.70
N THR A 85 -1.10 -4.90 3.48
CA THR A 85 0.13 -5.45 2.89
C THR A 85 1.16 -4.31 2.73
N VAL A 86 2.45 -4.65 2.67
CA VAL A 86 3.50 -3.66 2.37
C VAL A 86 3.26 -2.97 1.03
N VAL A 87 2.63 -3.66 0.07
CA VAL A 87 2.20 -3.08 -1.21
C VAL A 87 1.06 -2.09 -1.01
N GLY A 88 0.05 -2.42 -0.20
CA GLY A 88 -1.02 -1.50 0.18
C GLY A 88 -0.49 -0.26 0.90
N LEU A 89 0.45 -0.43 1.84
CA LEU A 89 1.14 0.69 2.51
C LEU A 89 1.89 1.57 1.50
N TYR A 90 2.59 0.96 0.54
CA TYR A 90 3.28 1.71 -0.53
C TYR A 90 2.32 2.55 -1.36
N ILE A 91 1.20 1.96 -1.79
CA ILE A 91 0.17 2.66 -2.57
C ILE A 91 -0.43 3.80 -1.73
N LEU A 92 -0.76 3.54 -0.47
CA LEU A 92 -1.34 4.54 0.45
C LEU A 92 -0.43 5.76 0.59
N GLU A 93 0.83 5.56 1.00
CA GLU A 93 1.74 6.68 1.31
C GLU A 93 2.12 7.46 0.05
N THR A 94 2.37 6.79 -1.08
CA THR A 94 2.69 7.49 -2.35
C THR A 94 1.49 8.25 -2.91
N THR A 95 0.28 7.69 -2.82
CA THR A 95 -0.93 8.38 -3.26
C THR A 95 -1.23 9.60 -2.40
N ILE A 96 -1.07 9.49 -1.07
CA ILE A 96 -1.22 10.62 -0.16
C ILE A 96 -0.18 11.69 -0.47
N TYR A 97 1.08 11.30 -0.62
CA TYR A 97 2.16 12.22 -0.99
C TYR A 97 1.86 12.97 -2.29
N ALA A 98 1.34 12.28 -3.31
CA ALA A 98 0.95 12.92 -4.58
C ALA A 98 -0.25 13.86 -4.43
N ARG A 99 -1.20 13.56 -3.54
CA ARG A 99 -2.37 14.42 -3.27
C ARG A 99 -1.97 15.69 -2.51
N THR A 100 -1.02 15.60 -1.58
CA THR A 100 -0.58 16.72 -0.72
C THR A 100 0.53 17.55 -1.34
N SER A 101 1.38 16.94 -2.18
CA SER A 101 2.30 17.69 -3.03
C SER A 101 1.44 18.41 -4.08
N ASN A 102 1.53 19.73 -4.20
CA ASN A 102 0.83 20.55 -5.19
C ASN A 102 1.28 20.23 -6.64
N LEU A 103 1.12 18.98 -7.07
CA LEU A 103 1.32 18.56 -8.45
C LEU A 103 0.17 19.15 -9.26
N GLU A 104 0.52 19.83 -10.35
CA GLU A 104 -0.46 20.41 -11.27
C GLU A 104 -1.45 19.31 -11.72
N ARG A 105 -2.72 19.52 -11.38
CA ARG A 105 -3.83 18.68 -11.84
C ARG A 105 -4.26 19.17 -13.22
N ARG A 106 -4.81 18.29 -14.08
CA ARG A 106 -5.28 18.69 -15.43
C ARG A 106 -6.21 19.89 -15.45
N GLY A 107 -6.98 20.11 -14.37
CA GLY A 107 -7.82 21.30 -14.21
C GLY A 107 -7.08 22.65 -14.19
N ASN A 108 -5.76 22.68 -13.97
CA ASN A 108 -4.97 23.91 -13.99
C ASN A 108 -4.48 24.31 -15.39
N ILE A 109 -4.58 23.41 -16.39
CA ILE A 109 -4.07 23.65 -17.75
C ILE A 109 -5.19 24.16 -18.68
N HIS A 110 -6.46 23.94 -18.33
CA HIS A 110 -7.60 24.39 -19.15
C HIS A 110 -8.73 24.99 -18.29
N HIS A 111 -9.10 26.23 -18.60
CA HIS A 111 -10.13 27.04 -17.93
C HIS A 111 -11.59 26.55 -18.18
N TYR A 112 -11.75 25.35 -18.75
CA TYR A 112 -13.04 24.73 -19.04
C TYR A 112 -13.13 23.36 -18.35
N GLY A 113 -14.14 23.18 -17.49
CA GLY A 113 -14.34 21.98 -16.69
C GLY A 113 -14.67 20.76 -17.55
N THR A 114 -13.71 19.84 -17.70
CA THR A 114 -13.95 18.54 -18.35
C THR A 114 -14.12 17.43 -17.30
N ARG A 115 -14.85 16.37 -17.67
CA ARG A 115 -15.21 15.19 -16.85
C ARG A 115 -14.01 14.48 -16.18
N ASN A 116 -12.79 14.78 -16.62
CA ASN A 116 -11.51 14.22 -16.17
C ASN A 116 -10.62 15.22 -15.39
N ALA A 117 -11.16 16.34 -14.91
CA ALA A 117 -10.40 17.40 -14.22
C ALA A 117 -9.60 16.93 -12.98
N GLY A 118 -10.01 15.82 -12.36
CA GLY A 118 -9.33 15.20 -11.20
C GLY A 118 -8.22 14.19 -11.54
N THR A 119 -7.92 13.96 -12.83
CA THR A 119 -6.92 12.98 -13.28
C THR A 119 -5.59 13.68 -13.55
N TYR A 120 -4.47 13.18 -13.01
CA TYR A 120 -3.15 13.74 -13.30
C TYR A 120 -2.81 13.55 -14.78
N ASP A 121 -2.34 14.60 -15.47
CA ASP A 121 -1.70 14.41 -16.77
C ASP A 121 -0.32 13.79 -16.52
N LEU A 122 -0.11 12.60 -17.05
CA LEU A 122 1.19 11.94 -16.94
C LEU A 122 1.87 12.15 -18.28
N PRO A 123 2.75 13.17 -18.42
CA PRO A 123 3.49 13.33 -19.65
C PRO A 123 4.26 12.04 -19.96
N ALA A 124 4.23 11.63 -21.23
CA ALA A 124 4.89 10.42 -21.71
C ALA A 124 6.42 10.62 -21.70
N HIS A 125 7.04 10.53 -20.53
CA HIS A 125 8.48 10.72 -20.40
C HIS A 125 9.23 9.40 -20.57
N ARG A 126 10.14 9.40 -21.55
CA ARG A 126 10.99 8.28 -22.00
C ARG A 126 11.97 7.76 -20.94
N LEU A 127 12.20 8.49 -19.84
CA LEU A 127 13.25 8.20 -18.86
C LEU A 127 12.71 7.48 -17.61
N ASN A 128 13.24 6.28 -17.34
CA ASN A 128 12.92 5.45 -16.16
C ASN A 128 13.19 6.15 -14.81
N ILE A 129 13.97 7.24 -14.80
CA ILE A 129 14.29 8.03 -13.60
C ILE A 129 13.07 8.87 -13.15
N PHE A 130 12.23 9.33 -14.08
CA PHE A 130 11.01 10.09 -13.74
C PHE A 130 9.87 9.19 -13.25
N LYS A 131 9.82 7.93 -13.74
CA LYS A 131 8.90 6.88 -13.24
C LYS A 131 9.13 6.53 -11.77
N LYS A 132 10.33 6.85 -11.25
CA LYS A 132 10.76 6.67 -9.85
C LYS A 132 10.49 7.91 -8.99
N LYS A 133 9.76 8.93 -9.42
CA LYS A 133 9.36 9.99 -8.46
C LYS A 133 8.12 9.51 -7.69
N PRO A 134 8.11 9.56 -6.34
CA PRO A 134 6.93 9.23 -5.54
C PRO A 134 5.67 9.99 -5.98
N SER A 135 5.84 11.21 -6.48
CA SER A 135 4.79 12.02 -7.09
C SER A 135 4.17 11.40 -8.34
N TYR A 136 4.99 10.92 -9.29
CA TYR A 136 4.51 10.31 -10.54
C TYR A 136 3.75 9.00 -10.28
N ILE A 137 4.35 8.11 -9.48
CA ILE A 137 3.73 6.82 -9.18
C ILE A 137 2.48 6.99 -8.31
N GLY A 138 2.49 7.92 -7.36
CA GLY A 138 1.33 8.26 -6.55
C GLY A 138 0.18 8.86 -7.38
N ALA A 139 0.50 9.72 -8.34
CA ALA A 139 -0.47 10.24 -9.31
C ALA A 139 -1.07 9.12 -10.19
N LYS A 140 -0.24 8.17 -10.63
CA LYS A 140 -0.70 6.98 -11.35
C LYS A 140 -1.63 6.13 -10.48
N PHE A 141 -1.32 5.95 -9.21
CA PHE A 141 -2.18 5.20 -8.29
C PHE A 141 -3.50 5.91 -8.04
N TRP A 142 -3.48 7.23 -7.84
CA TRP A 142 -4.68 8.05 -7.74
C TRP A 142 -5.63 7.84 -8.92
N ASN A 143 -5.10 7.88 -10.15
CA ASN A 143 -5.91 7.70 -11.36
C ASN A 143 -6.56 6.30 -11.46
N MET A 144 -6.02 5.31 -10.75
CA MET A 144 -6.58 3.96 -10.70
C MET A 144 -7.63 3.78 -9.61
N LEU A 145 -7.73 4.69 -8.63
CA LEU A 145 -8.70 4.57 -7.55
C LEU A 145 -10.14 4.73 -8.05
N PRO A 146 -11.11 4.07 -7.40
CA PRO A 146 -12.52 4.25 -7.72
C PRO A 146 -13.03 5.63 -7.26
N ALA A 147 -14.08 6.12 -7.92
CA ALA A 147 -14.66 7.44 -7.67
C ALA A 147 -15.04 7.67 -6.20
N HIS A 148 -15.61 6.67 -5.54
CA HIS A 148 -16.02 6.78 -4.13
C HIS A 148 -14.85 7.02 -3.16
N VAL A 149 -13.61 6.66 -3.53
CA VAL A 149 -12.42 6.95 -2.72
C VAL A 149 -11.83 8.31 -3.11
N THR A 150 -11.80 8.64 -4.39
CA THR A 150 -11.20 9.91 -4.86
C THR A 150 -12.04 11.14 -4.54
N GLN A 151 -13.36 10.98 -4.41
CA GLN A 151 -14.30 12.04 -4.04
C GLN A 151 -14.29 12.38 -2.54
N LEU A 152 -13.59 11.60 -1.71
CA LEU A 152 -13.45 11.89 -0.28
C LEU A 152 -12.67 13.19 -0.06
N ASP A 153 -13.08 13.94 0.96
CA ASP A 153 -12.40 15.14 1.42
C ASP A 153 -10.98 14.80 1.95
N ILE A 154 -10.13 15.83 2.07
CA ILE A 154 -8.72 15.64 2.46
C ILE A 154 -8.59 14.97 3.83
N LYS A 155 -9.48 15.27 4.78
CA LYS A 155 -9.40 14.74 6.15
C LYS A 155 -9.79 13.27 6.18
N SER A 156 -10.80 12.86 5.39
CA SER A 156 -11.27 11.47 5.35
C SER A 156 -10.53 10.59 4.35
N PHE A 157 -9.84 11.17 3.36
CA PHE A 157 -9.22 10.42 2.27
C PHE A 157 -8.23 9.35 2.74
N ARG A 158 -7.32 9.70 3.64
CA ARG A 158 -6.33 8.73 4.17
C ARG A 158 -7.04 7.52 4.78
N ARG A 159 -8.10 7.75 5.56
CA ARG A 159 -8.88 6.69 6.20
C ARG A 159 -9.64 5.86 5.17
N GLY A 160 -10.31 6.51 4.22
CA GLY A 160 -11.08 5.84 3.17
C GLY A 160 -10.21 4.97 2.26
N LEU A 161 -9.07 5.50 1.80
CA LEU A 161 -8.11 4.76 0.99
C LEU A 161 -7.51 3.59 1.78
N MET A 162 -7.14 3.80 3.05
CA MET A 162 -6.65 2.74 3.93
C MET A 162 -7.69 1.62 4.06
N ASN A 163 -8.96 1.94 4.32
CA ASN A 163 -10.03 0.95 4.41
C ASN A 163 -10.21 0.18 3.09
N TRP A 164 -10.25 0.90 1.97
CA TRP A 164 -10.42 0.30 0.65
C TRP A 164 -9.29 -0.69 0.28
N LEU A 165 -8.05 -0.34 0.64
CA LEU A 165 -6.87 -1.19 0.45
C LEU A 165 -6.82 -2.38 1.44
N MET A 166 -7.35 -2.23 2.65
CA MET A 166 -7.44 -3.34 3.62
C MET A 166 -8.41 -4.41 3.15
N ASP A 167 -9.51 -4.02 2.51
CA ASP A 167 -10.50 -4.98 2.00
C ASP A 167 -10.00 -5.69 0.73
N ARG A 168 -8.94 -5.17 0.09
CA ARG A 168 -8.32 -5.69 -1.14
C ARG A 168 -6.80 -5.84 -0.95
N PRO A 169 -6.33 -6.91 -0.28
CA PRO A 169 -4.92 -7.09 0.00
C PRO A 169 -4.12 -7.38 -1.27
N PHE A 170 -3.58 -6.35 -1.92
CA PHE A 170 -2.73 -6.48 -3.10
C PHE A 170 -1.36 -7.06 -2.73
N TYR A 171 -0.89 -8.04 -3.50
CA TYR A 171 0.44 -8.65 -3.37
C TYR A 171 1.45 -8.08 -4.35
N SER A 172 1.03 -7.32 -5.36
CA SER A 172 1.92 -6.57 -6.23
C SER A 172 1.31 -5.24 -6.70
N VAL A 173 2.17 -4.33 -7.14
CA VAL A 173 1.71 -3.07 -7.77
C VAL A 173 0.95 -3.37 -9.07
N GLN A 174 1.39 -4.38 -9.84
CA GLN A 174 0.74 -4.79 -11.08
C GLN A 174 -0.69 -5.29 -10.85
N GLU A 175 -0.89 -6.09 -9.80
CA GLU A 175 -2.22 -6.55 -9.38
C GLU A 175 -3.13 -5.36 -9.03
N PHE A 176 -2.60 -4.37 -8.29
CA PHE A 176 -3.35 -3.13 -8.08
C PHE A 176 -3.64 -2.42 -9.41
N LEU A 177 -2.67 -2.25 -10.31
CA LEU A 177 -2.91 -1.54 -11.58
C LEU A 177 -3.92 -2.24 -12.51
N ARG A 178 -4.21 -3.52 -12.29
CA ARG A 178 -5.20 -4.32 -13.06
C ARG A 178 -6.49 -4.59 -12.29
N TRP A 179 -6.66 -4.02 -11.09
CA TRP A 179 -7.79 -4.37 -10.20
C TRP A 179 -9.17 -4.18 -10.84
N LYS A 180 -9.30 -3.30 -11.83
CA LYS A 180 -10.56 -3.06 -12.57
C LYS A 180 -10.93 -4.21 -13.51
N GLU A 181 -9.95 -4.93 -14.03
CA GLU A 181 -10.14 -6.08 -14.93
C GLU A 181 -10.67 -7.28 -14.14
N ASP A 182 -10.20 -7.46 -12.90
CA ASP A 182 -10.55 -8.62 -12.06
C ASP A 182 -11.94 -8.56 -11.42
N TYR A 183 -12.62 -7.39 -11.44
CA TYR A 183 -13.90 -7.15 -10.76
C TYR A 183 -15.08 -6.85 -11.70
N ASN A 184 -14.85 -6.88 -13.02
CA ASN A 184 -15.89 -6.73 -14.02
C ASN A 184 -15.94 -8.02 -14.86
N PRO A 185 -16.69 -9.05 -14.42
CA PRO A 185 -16.87 -10.27 -15.19
C PRO A 185 -17.61 -10.03 -16.51
#